data_AF-A0A2S7YI35-F1
#
_entry.id   AF-A0A2S7YI35-F1
#
_cell.length_a   1.000
_cell.length_b   1.000
_cell.length_c   1.000
_cell.angle_alpha   90.00
_cell.angle_beta   90.00
_cell.angle_gamma   90.00
#
_symmetry.space_group_name_H-M   'P 1'
#
loop_
_entity.id
_entity.type
_entity.pdbx_description
1 polymer ?
#
loop_
_entity_poly.entity_id
_entity_poly.type
_entity_poly.pdbx_seq_one_letter_code
_entity_poly.pdbx_strand_id
1 'polypeptide(L)'
;MNLSKVNDATLNKLMSKLPTRCILLLEDIDAIESAKSRENSDAGSSTGSSVTLSGLLNAIDGAGSVEGRVLIMTTNHVNRPDPAVIRPGRVDKMVEFGLASREMLLELFRYIFMPLPNGTERAGDKAKGAAENQDTASIQELAVMFADRVPEMKYSPAEILSFLIPYKRSPRDAAENVISWVEKEGEGFIPLRRHTSTMNTKSEEAVDVFVGVGMDNIQSWSTVC
;
A
#
# COMPACT_ATOMS: atom_id res chain seq x y z
N MET A 1 12.34 8.69 -19.29
CA MET A 1 13.39 7.70 -19.65
C MET A 1 12.70 6.53 -20.33
N ASN A 2 13.26 6.00 -21.42
CA ASN A 2 12.70 4.81 -22.07
C ASN A 2 13.14 3.59 -21.25
N LEU A 3 12.22 2.94 -20.54
CA LEU A 3 12.52 1.84 -19.60
C LEU A 3 13.15 0.61 -20.29
N SER A 4 13.01 0.47 -21.61
CA SER A 4 13.56 -0.64 -22.41
C SER A 4 15.09 -0.66 -22.53
N LYS A 5 15.81 0.28 -21.89
CA LYS A 5 17.29 0.35 -21.88
C LYS A 5 17.88 0.39 -20.47
N VAL A 6 17.07 0.24 -19.42
CA VAL A 6 17.57 0.28 -18.05
C VAL A 6 18.13 -1.10 -17.71
N ASN A 7 19.39 -1.13 -17.29
CA ASN A 7 20.09 -2.33 -16.82
C ASN A 7 20.65 -2.05 -15.40
N ASP A 8 21.20 -3.07 -14.76
CA ASP A 8 21.73 -2.98 -13.39
C ASP A 8 22.79 -1.88 -13.24
N ALA A 9 23.62 -1.62 -14.27
CA ALA A 9 24.61 -0.54 -14.25
C ALA A 9 23.96 0.86 -14.25
N THR A 10 22.90 1.02 -15.05
CA THR A 10 22.12 2.26 -15.09
C THR A 10 21.38 2.47 -13.77
N LEU A 11 20.81 1.40 -13.20
CA LEU A 11 20.17 1.42 -11.89
C LEU A 11 21.15 1.87 -10.79
N ASN A 12 22.33 1.25 -10.70
CA ASN A 12 23.37 1.64 -9.75
C ASN A 12 23.74 3.13 -9.87
N LYS A 13 23.86 3.63 -11.10
CA LYS A 13 24.15 5.06 -11.36
C LYS A 13 23.00 5.98 -10.95
N LEU A 14 21.75 5.53 -11.05
CA LEU A 14 20.60 6.29 -10.56
C LEU A 14 20.58 6.31 -9.03
N MET A 15 20.81 5.15 -8.41
CA MET A 15 20.88 4.98 -6.97
C MET A 15 21.99 5.84 -6.36
N SER A 16 23.17 5.91 -6.98
CA SER A 16 24.28 6.74 -6.51
C SER A 16 23.98 8.25 -6.58
N LYS A 17 23.01 8.67 -7.41
CA LYS A 17 22.61 10.07 -7.58
C LYS A 17 21.44 10.48 -6.70
N LEU A 18 20.77 9.54 -6.04
CA LEU A 18 19.66 9.88 -5.16
C LEU A 18 20.18 10.72 -3.97
N PRO A 19 19.43 11.75 -3.54
CA PRO A 19 19.79 12.53 -2.37
C PRO A 19 19.89 11.66 -1.11
N THR A 20 20.77 12.05 -0.19
CA THR A 20 20.69 11.60 1.20
C THR A 20 19.40 12.15 1.83
N ARG A 21 18.79 11.42 2.77
CA ARG A 21 17.52 11.77 3.42
C ARG A 21 16.31 11.76 2.48
N CYS A 22 16.17 10.68 1.72
CA CYS A 22 14.98 10.42 0.92
C CYS A 22 14.29 9.11 1.34
N ILE A 23 13.02 8.99 0.95
CA ILE A 23 12.28 7.73 0.97
C ILE A 23 12.33 7.17 -0.45
N LEU A 24 12.85 5.95 -0.58
CA LEU A 24 12.83 5.19 -1.82
C LEU A 24 11.68 4.19 -1.76
N LEU A 25 10.72 4.32 -2.67
CA LEU A 25 9.59 3.40 -2.80
C LEU A 25 9.81 2.45 -3.99
N LEU A 26 9.73 1.15 -3.73
CA LEU A 26 9.75 0.08 -4.73
C LEU A 26 8.41 -0.66 -4.70
N GLU A 27 7.58 -0.41 -5.71
CA GLU A 27 6.27 -1.08 -5.81
C GLU A 27 6.37 -2.43 -6.53
N ASP A 28 5.50 -3.37 -6.15
CA ASP A 28 5.25 -4.66 -6.80
C ASP A 28 6.53 -5.46 -7.08
N ILE A 29 7.37 -5.65 -6.06
CA ILE A 29 8.69 -6.32 -6.19
C ILE A 29 8.59 -7.77 -6.70
N ASP A 30 7.45 -8.42 -6.48
CA ASP A 30 7.13 -9.77 -6.97
C ASP A 30 6.94 -9.85 -8.50
N ALA A 31 6.63 -8.72 -9.15
CA ALA A 31 6.55 -8.66 -10.61
C ALA A 31 7.92 -8.99 -11.24
N ILE A 32 9.02 -8.58 -10.60
CA ILE A 32 10.39 -8.83 -11.06
C ILE A 32 10.74 -10.34 -10.99
N GLU A 33 10.27 -11.03 -9.96
CA GLU A 33 10.49 -12.49 -9.83
C GLU A 33 9.68 -13.28 -10.85
N SER A 34 8.44 -12.88 -11.12
CA SER A 34 7.58 -13.54 -12.11
C SER A 34 8.14 -13.49 -13.54
N ALA A 35 8.95 -12.47 -13.87
CA ALA A 35 9.64 -12.36 -15.14
C ALA A 35 10.75 -13.41 -15.29
N LYS A 36 11.48 -13.74 -14.21
CA LYS A 36 12.53 -14.77 -14.20
C LYS A 36 11.99 -16.16 -14.51
N SER A 37 10.78 -16.48 -14.04
CA SER A 37 10.16 -17.79 -14.29
C SER A 37 9.80 -18.03 -15.76
N ARG A 38 9.60 -16.97 -16.55
CA ARG A 38 9.25 -17.08 -17.99
C ARG A 38 10.47 -17.20 -18.89
N GLU A 39 11.60 -16.63 -18.49
CA GLU A 39 12.87 -16.76 -19.24
C GLU A 39 13.45 -18.18 -19.18
N ASN A 40 13.15 -18.95 -18.13
CA ASN A 40 13.62 -20.35 -18.02
C ASN A 40 12.88 -21.33 -18.96
N SER A 41 11.78 -20.93 -19.60
CA SER A 41 11.01 -21.77 -20.53
C SER A 41 11.27 -21.50 -22.01
N ASP A 42 11.88 -20.37 -22.37
CA ASP A 42 12.21 -20.03 -23.76
C ASP A 42 13.68 -19.62 -23.88
N ALA A 43 14.52 -20.59 -24.26
CA ALA A 43 15.89 -20.36 -24.66
C ALA A 43 15.95 -19.58 -25.99
N GLY A 44 15.91 -18.25 -25.93
CA GLY A 44 16.33 -17.42 -27.04
C GLY A 44 15.56 -16.11 -27.21
N SER A 45 15.90 -15.09 -26.41
CA SER A 45 15.98 -13.67 -26.82
C SER A 45 16.04 -12.76 -25.58
N SER A 46 17.14 -12.78 -24.83
CA SER A 46 17.38 -11.78 -23.79
C SER A 46 17.88 -10.48 -24.43
N THR A 47 16.96 -9.62 -24.87
CA THR A 47 17.26 -8.19 -25.09
C THR A 47 17.84 -7.63 -23.80
N GLY A 48 19.06 -7.08 -23.85
CA GLY A 48 19.89 -6.68 -22.70
C GLY A 48 19.37 -5.47 -21.89
N SER A 49 18.14 -5.55 -21.41
CA SER A 49 17.42 -4.48 -20.72
C SER A 49 16.59 -5.00 -19.54
N SER A 50 17.08 -6.02 -18.85
CA SER A 50 16.48 -6.48 -17.60
C SER A 50 17.23 -5.91 -16.40
N VAL A 51 16.52 -5.11 -15.60
CA VAL A 51 16.90 -4.86 -14.21
C VAL A 51 16.61 -6.13 -13.43
N THR A 52 17.60 -6.62 -12.69
CA THR A 52 17.42 -7.80 -11.85
C THR A 52 17.15 -7.40 -10.40
N LEU A 53 16.37 -8.20 -9.67
CA LEU A 53 16.18 -8.03 -8.23
C LEU A 53 17.53 -8.03 -7.49
N SER A 54 18.47 -8.89 -7.92
CA SER A 54 19.82 -8.95 -7.35
C SER A 54 20.62 -7.67 -7.63
N GLY A 55 20.49 -7.09 -8.81
CA GLY A 55 21.09 -5.80 -9.17
C GLY A 55 20.53 -4.65 -8.34
N LEU A 56 19.23 -4.67 -8.06
CA LEU A 56 18.57 -3.71 -7.18
C LEU A 56 19.04 -3.84 -5.73
N LEU A 57 19.09 -5.06 -5.19
CA LEU A 57 19.58 -5.31 -3.83
C LEU A 57 21.05 -4.92 -3.67
N ASN A 58 21.89 -5.21 -4.67
CA ASN A 58 23.29 -4.78 -4.67
C ASN A 58 23.44 -3.25 -4.78
N ALA A 59 22.49 -2.56 -5.43
CA ALA A 59 22.49 -1.11 -5.48
C ALA A 59 22.09 -0.45 -4.15
N ILE A 60 21.42 -1.19 -3.27
CA ILE A 60 20.88 -0.73 -1.99
C ILE A 60 21.80 -1.09 -0.81
N ASP A 61 22.38 -2.29 -0.81
CA ASP A 61 23.17 -2.86 0.29
C ASP A 61 24.55 -3.37 -0.20
N GLY A 62 24.99 -2.91 -1.38
CA GLY A 62 26.33 -3.20 -1.86
C GLY A 62 27.41 -2.40 -1.14
N ALA A 63 28.66 -2.85 -1.24
CA ALA A 63 29.82 -2.17 -0.66
C ALA A 63 30.05 -0.71 -1.14
N GLY A 64 29.35 -0.29 -2.20
CA GLY A 64 29.35 1.09 -2.71
C GLY A 64 28.02 1.84 -2.51
N SER A 65 27.11 1.29 -1.70
CA SER A 65 25.84 1.95 -1.39
C SER A 65 26.04 3.14 -0.46
N VAL A 66 25.15 4.12 -0.59
CA VAL A 66 25.19 5.37 0.17
C VAL A 66 24.07 5.34 1.21
N GLU A 67 24.46 5.42 2.47
CA GLU A 67 23.57 5.39 3.64
C GLU A 67 22.63 6.62 3.72
N GLY A 68 21.72 6.58 4.70
CA GLY A 68 20.87 7.71 5.09
C GLY A 68 19.58 7.82 4.28
N ARG A 69 19.02 6.68 3.88
CA ARG A 69 17.76 6.59 3.11
C ARG A 69 16.83 5.61 3.78
N VAL A 70 15.53 5.87 3.67
CA VAL A 70 14.52 4.90 4.06
C VAL A 70 14.04 4.19 2.82
N LEU A 71 14.22 2.88 2.78
CA LEU A 71 13.62 2.04 1.77
C LEU A 71 12.21 1.64 2.19
N ILE A 72 11.31 1.56 1.23
CA ILE A 72 9.96 1.00 1.36
C ILE A 72 9.75 0.13 0.14
N MET A 73 9.40 -1.14 0.34
CA MET A 73 8.95 -2.00 -0.74
C MET A 73 7.51 -2.45 -0.51
N THR A 74 6.77 -2.72 -1.58
CA THR A 74 5.44 -3.34 -1.51
C THR A 74 5.39 -4.63 -2.32
N THR A 75 4.63 -5.61 -1.82
CA THR A 75 4.32 -6.85 -2.56
C THR A 75 2.94 -7.35 -2.18
N ASN A 76 2.24 -7.98 -3.14
CA ASN A 76 0.95 -8.62 -2.89
C ASN A 76 1.10 -10.08 -2.43
N HIS A 77 2.34 -10.58 -2.34
CA HIS A 77 2.64 -12.00 -2.09
C HIS A 77 3.63 -12.18 -0.95
N VAL A 78 3.13 -12.15 0.29
CA VAL A 78 3.93 -12.31 1.52
C VAL A 78 4.76 -13.60 1.57
N ASN A 79 4.26 -14.67 0.95
CA ASN A 79 4.88 -15.99 0.96
C ASN A 79 5.92 -16.17 -0.17
N ARG A 80 6.14 -15.15 -1.01
CA ARG A 80 7.05 -15.22 -2.16
C ARG A 80 8.35 -14.41 -2.10
N PRO A 81 8.62 -13.48 -1.15
CA PRO A 81 9.84 -12.69 -1.27
C PRO A 81 11.07 -13.60 -1.15
N ASP A 82 11.99 -13.47 -2.11
CA ASP A 82 13.26 -14.19 -2.09
C ASP A 82 13.95 -14.02 -0.71
N PRO A 83 14.43 -15.10 -0.06
CA PRO A 83 15.15 -15.02 1.22
C PRO A 83 16.32 -14.04 1.23
N ALA A 84 16.87 -13.67 0.07
CA ALA A 84 17.90 -12.65 -0.08
C ALA A 84 17.36 -11.21 0.08
N VAL A 85 16.07 -10.97 -0.13
CA VAL A 85 15.41 -9.66 0.09
C VAL A 85 15.22 -9.43 1.59
N ILE A 86 14.72 -10.43 2.31
CA ILE A 86 14.35 -10.31 3.74
C ILE A 86 15.51 -10.43 4.73
N ARG A 87 16.78 -10.42 4.25
CA ARG A 87 17.93 -10.55 5.15
C ARG A 87 18.06 -9.32 6.04
N PRO A 88 18.48 -9.48 7.31
CA PRO A 88 18.85 -8.36 8.17
C PRO A 88 19.86 -7.44 7.46
N GLY A 89 19.63 -6.12 7.50
CA GLY A 89 20.39 -5.12 6.73
C GLY A 89 19.74 -4.71 5.41
N ARG A 90 18.73 -5.45 4.92
CA ARG A 90 17.92 -5.07 3.75
C ARG A 90 16.48 -4.75 4.12
N VAL A 91 15.91 -5.56 5.00
CA VAL A 91 14.52 -5.46 5.47
C VAL A 91 14.54 -5.67 6.97
N ASP A 92 14.39 -4.59 7.74
CA ASP A 92 14.40 -4.69 9.21
C ASP A 92 12.98 -4.80 9.80
N LYS A 93 11.96 -4.38 9.04
CA LYS A 93 10.55 -4.43 9.46
C LYS A 93 9.64 -4.87 8.33
N MET A 94 8.71 -5.75 8.65
CA MET A 94 7.62 -6.15 7.76
C MET A 94 6.30 -5.74 8.39
N VAL A 95 5.42 -5.14 7.60
CA VAL A 95 4.07 -4.75 8.04
C VAL A 95 3.07 -5.32 7.05
N GLU A 96 2.14 -6.09 7.58
CA GLU A 96 1.08 -6.73 6.82
C GLU A 96 -0.16 -5.83 6.81
N PHE A 97 -0.73 -5.57 5.63
CA PHE A 97 -2.01 -4.90 5.47
C PHE A 97 -3.06 -5.94 5.09
N GLY A 98 -3.94 -6.23 6.05
CA GLY A 98 -5.05 -7.16 5.88
C GLY A 98 -6.37 -6.49 5.50
N LEU A 99 -7.41 -7.31 5.47
CA LEU A 99 -8.79 -6.88 5.38
C LEU A 99 -9.19 -6.08 6.63
N ALA A 100 -10.22 -5.25 6.50
CA ALA A 100 -10.61 -4.34 7.56
C ALA A 100 -11.17 -5.10 8.78
N SER A 101 -10.48 -4.97 9.92
CA SER A 101 -10.99 -5.40 11.22
C SER A 101 -12.11 -4.48 11.69
N ARG A 102 -12.83 -4.89 12.74
CA ARG A 102 -13.88 -4.06 13.33
C ARG A 102 -13.35 -2.71 13.81
N GLU A 103 -12.16 -2.68 14.41
CA GLU A 103 -11.49 -1.46 14.86
C GLU A 103 -11.15 -0.56 13.68
N MET A 104 -10.69 -1.14 12.57
CA MET A 104 -10.40 -0.38 11.37
C MET A 104 -11.67 0.22 10.77
N LEU A 105 -12.80 -0.51 10.75
CA LEU A 105 -14.09 0.02 10.28
C LEU A 105 -14.55 1.23 11.10
N LEU A 106 -14.40 1.17 12.43
CA LEU A 106 -14.68 2.30 13.32
C LEU A 106 -13.81 3.51 12.97
N GLU A 107 -12.51 3.30 12.84
CA GLU A 107 -11.56 4.38 12.55
C GLU A 107 -11.76 4.97 11.15
N LEU A 108 -12.04 4.16 10.13
CA LEU A 108 -12.34 4.65 8.77
C LEU A 108 -13.61 5.51 8.75
N PHE A 109 -14.66 5.09 9.47
CA PHE A 109 -15.88 5.87 9.57
C PHE A 109 -15.62 7.23 10.25
N ARG A 110 -14.95 7.21 11.41
CA ARG A 110 -14.56 8.43 12.13
C ARG A 110 -13.65 9.32 11.29
N TYR A 111 -12.69 8.72 10.58
CA TYR A 111 -11.79 9.41 9.68
C TYR A 111 -12.52 10.10 8.53
N ILE A 112 -13.72 9.67 8.14
CA ILE A 112 -14.49 10.38 7.11
C ILE A 112 -15.41 11.45 7.72
N PHE A 113 -15.98 11.22 8.90
CA PHE A 113 -17.06 12.07 9.42
C PHE A 113 -16.70 12.98 10.59
N MET A 114 -15.67 12.66 11.38
CA MET A 114 -15.23 13.55 12.46
C MET A 114 -14.32 14.66 11.92
N PRO A 115 -14.41 15.89 12.48
CA PRO A 115 -13.44 16.94 12.19
C PRO A 115 -12.05 16.54 12.72
N LEU A 116 -11.01 16.86 11.96
CA LEU A 116 -9.64 16.63 12.41
C LEU A 116 -9.31 17.57 13.59
N PRO A 117 -8.54 17.12 14.60
CA PRO A 117 -8.28 17.86 15.84
C PRO A 117 -7.74 19.29 15.67
N ASN A 118 -7.13 19.59 14.50
CA ASN A 118 -6.44 20.85 14.23
C ASN A 118 -7.06 21.67 13.09
N GLY A 119 -8.27 21.32 12.61
CA GLY A 119 -8.89 22.02 11.48
C GLY A 119 -8.11 21.91 10.17
N THR A 120 -7.17 20.98 10.07
CA THR A 120 -6.44 20.67 8.84
C THR A 120 -7.43 20.15 7.80
N GLU A 121 -7.56 20.87 6.68
CA GLU A 121 -8.39 20.44 5.55
C GLU A 121 -7.87 19.11 4.99
N ARG A 122 -8.75 18.18 4.66
CA ARG A 122 -8.33 16.94 3.99
C ARG A 122 -7.98 17.27 2.54
N ALA A 123 -6.95 16.61 2.00
CA ALA A 123 -6.59 16.72 0.59
C ALA A 123 -7.81 16.34 -0.28
N GLY A 124 -8.41 17.35 -0.94
CA GLY A 124 -9.62 17.19 -1.76
C GLY A 124 -10.86 17.96 -1.28
N ASP A 125 -10.82 18.63 -0.11
CA ASP A 125 -11.92 19.46 0.38
C ASP A 125 -12.00 20.80 -0.37
N LYS A 126 -12.49 20.78 -1.60
CA LYS A 126 -13.01 22.00 -2.25
C LYS A 126 -14.45 22.25 -1.81
N ALA A 127 -14.69 22.48 -0.53
CA ALA A 127 -15.91 23.13 -0.06
C ALA A 127 -15.81 23.48 1.43
N LYS A 128 -15.76 24.78 1.73
CA LYS A 128 -16.26 25.31 3.00
C LYS A 128 -17.75 24.99 3.11
N GLY A 129 -18.15 24.37 4.21
CA GLY A 129 -19.55 24.24 4.62
C GLY A 129 -20.10 22.82 4.54
N ALA A 130 -20.14 22.12 5.69
CA ALA A 130 -21.16 21.12 6.04
C ALA A 130 -20.94 20.42 7.40
N ALA A 131 -19.78 20.58 8.07
CA ALA A 131 -19.47 19.85 9.31
C ALA A 131 -19.75 20.64 10.62
N GLU A 132 -20.62 21.66 10.60
CA GLU A 132 -20.85 22.54 11.77
C GLU A 132 -22.01 22.12 12.68
N ASN A 133 -22.75 21.03 12.40
CA ASN A 133 -23.98 20.73 13.16
C ASN A 133 -24.22 19.25 13.50
N GLN A 134 -23.20 18.40 13.46
CA GLN A 134 -23.34 17.01 13.93
C GLN A 134 -22.58 16.83 15.24
N ASP A 135 -23.30 16.37 16.26
CA ASP A 135 -22.71 16.02 17.55
C ASP A 135 -21.73 14.85 17.37
N THR A 136 -20.51 15.04 17.87
CA THR A 136 -19.46 14.01 17.91
C THR A 136 -19.93 12.71 18.57
N ALA A 137 -20.83 12.80 19.57
CA ALA A 137 -21.41 11.63 20.21
C ALA A 137 -22.27 10.82 19.22
N SER A 138 -23.07 11.48 18.39
CA SER A 138 -23.89 10.83 17.37
C SER A 138 -23.04 10.15 16.28
N ILE A 139 -21.91 10.75 15.89
CA ILE A 139 -21.00 10.13 14.91
C ILE A 139 -20.37 8.86 15.48
N GLN A 140 -20.06 8.83 16.78
CA GLN A 140 -19.50 7.66 17.44
C GLN A 140 -20.50 6.48 17.45
N GLU A 141 -21.78 6.76 17.75
CA GLU A 141 -22.85 5.76 17.70
C GLU A 141 -23.05 5.22 16.28
N LEU A 142 -23.03 6.09 15.27
CA LEU A 142 -23.13 5.69 13.86
C LEU A 142 -21.92 4.86 13.41
N ALA A 143 -20.71 5.16 13.91
CA ALA A 143 -19.53 4.36 13.61
C ALA A 143 -19.67 2.93 14.15
N VAL A 144 -20.15 2.78 15.40
CA VAL A 144 -20.42 1.46 16.00
C VAL A 144 -21.47 0.71 15.18
N MET A 145 -22.57 1.38 14.85
CA MET A 145 -23.63 0.82 14.03
C MET A 145 -23.13 0.37 12.64
N PHE A 146 -22.26 1.15 12.00
CA PHE A 146 -21.63 0.81 10.73
C PHE A 146 -20.72 -0.41 10.87
N ALA A 147 -19.82 -0.40 11.85
CA ALA A 147 -18.86 -1.48 12.08
C ALA A 147 -19.54 -2.82 12.43
N ASP A 148 -20.66 -2.80 13.16
CA ASP A 148 -21.41 -4.01 13.51
C ASP A 148 -22.22 -4.58 12.33
N ARG A 149 -22.46 -3.79 11.27
CA ARG A 149 -23.20 -4.21 10.07
C ARG A 149 -22.31 -4.71 8.93
N VAL A 150 -21.04 -4.35 8.95
CA VAL A 150 -20.06 -4.81 7.96
C VAL A 150 -19.40 -6.09 8.48
N PRO A 151 -19.42 -7.19 7.70
CA PRO A 151 -18.68 -8.40 8.05
C PRO A 151 -17.19 -8.11 8.26
N GLU A 152 -16.67 -8.51 9.41
CA GLU A 152 -15.26 -8.34 9.77
C GLU A 152 -14.35 -9.15 8.83
N MET A 153 -13.16 -8.62 8.53
CA MET A 153 -12.14 -9.28 7.71
C MET A 153 -12.66 -9.74 6.33
N LYS A 154 -13.65 -9.04 5.76
CA LYS A 154 -14.21 -9.36 4.44
C LYS A 154 -13.80 -8.40 3.32
N TYR A 155 -13.67 -7.12 3.65
CA TYR A 155 -13.42 -6.06 2.67
C TYR A 155 -12.11 -5.35 2.98
N SER A 156 -11.40 -4.89 1.95
CA SER A 156 -10.21 -4.06 2.12
C SER A 156 -10.59 -2.65 2.61
N PRO A 157 -9.66 -1.94 3.26
CA PRO A 157 -9.89 -0.55 3.68
C PRO A 157 -10.26 0.37 2.51
N ALA A 158 -9.73 0.10 1.31
CA ALA A 158 -10.02 0.86 0.10
C ALA A 158 -11.48 0.70 -0.37
N GLU A 159 -12.04 -0.51 -0.28
CA GLU A 159 -13.45 -0.76 -0.63
C GLU A 159 -14.38 -0.05 0.35
N ILE A 160 -14.08 -0.15 1.65
CA ILE A 160 -14.83 0.55 2.70
C ILE A 160 -14.80 2.07 2.47
N LEU A 161 -13.61 2.63 2.19
CA LEU A 161 -13.50 4.06 1.87
C LEU A 161 -14.25 4.44 0.61
N SER A 162 -14.22 3.59 -0.43
CA SER A 162 -14.97 3.81 -1.67
C SER A 162 -16.47 3.87 -1.42
N PHE A 163 -17.00 3.05 -0.50
CA PHE A 163 -18.39 3.13 -0.05
C PHE A 163 -18.67 4.42 0.73
N LEU A 164 -17.79 4.82 1.66
CA LEU A 164 -18.03 5.96 2.56
C LEU A 164 -17.90 7.34 1.90
N ILE A 165 -17.01 7.48 0.91
CA ILE A 165 -16.70 8.77 0.26
C ILE A 165 -17.96 9.45 -0.35
N PRO A 166 -18.85 8.75 -1.08
CA PRO A 166 -20.10 9.32 -1.57
C PRO A 166 -20.99 9.91 -0.48
N TYR A 167 -20.93 9.38 0.75
CA TYR A 167 -21.75 9.81 1.89
C TYR A 167 -21.07 10.86 2.76
N LYS A 168 -19.96 11.49 2.37
CA LYS A 168 -19.15 12.44 3.17
C LYS A 168 -19.91 13.47 4.01
N ARG A 169 -21.14 13.84 3.62
CA ARG A 169 -22.00 14.82 4.33
C ARG A 169 -23.21 14.22 5.04
N SER A 170 -23.41 12.90 4.93
CA SER A 170 -24.53 12.16 5.50
C SER A 170 -24.07 10.84 6.14
N PRO A 171 -23.40 10.88 7.30
CA PRO A 171 -22.97 9.66 8.00
C PRO A 171 -24.12 8.72 8.38
N ARG A 172 -25.31 9.28 8.65
CA ARG A 172 -26.50 8.49 8.94
C ARG A 172 -26.90 7.62 7.75
N ASP A 173 -26.96 8.22 6.56
CA ASP A 173 -27.27 7.50 5.32
C ASP A 173 -26.22 6.42 5.04
N ALA A 174 -24.94 6.69 5.33
CA ALA A 174 -23.89 5.68 5.19
C ALA A 174 -24.14 4.46 6.09
N ALA A 175 -24.47 4.71 7.38
CA ALA A 175 -24.74 3.64 8.34
C ALA A 175 -26.01 2.85 8.01
N GLU A 176 -27.06 3.50 7.49
CA GLU A 176 -28.33 2.85 7.13
C GLU A 176 -28.21 2.05 5.82
N ASN A 177 -27.49 2.55 4.81
CA ASN A 177 -27.41 1.91 3.49
C ASN A 177 -26.31 0.84 3.36
N VAL A 178 -25.43 0.71 4.37
CA VAL A 178 -24.30 -0.25 4.30
C VAL A 178 -24.76 -1.70 4.15
N ILE A 179 -25.89 -2.08 4.75
CA ILE A 179 -26.42 -3.46 4.65
C ILE A 179 -26.73 -3.78 3.19
N SER A 180 -27.43 -2.89 2.50
CA SER A 180 -27.77 -3.07 1.09
C SER A 180 -26.53 -3.09 0.19
N TRP A 181 -25.46 -2.39 0.57
CA TRP A 181 -24.18 -2.46 -0.14
C TRP A 181 -23.48 -3.80 0.10
N VAL A 182 -23.42 -4.29 1.34
CA VAL A 182 -22.85 -5.61 1.69
C VAL A 182 -23.59 -6.75 0.95
N GLU A 183 -24.91 -6.66 0.83
CA GLU A 183 -25.72 -7.62 0.09
C GLU A 183 -25.43 -7.59 -1.42
N LYS A 184 -25.28 -6.40 -2.02
CA LYS A 184 -25.00 -6.23 -3.45
C LYS A 184 -23.58 -6.65 -3.84
N GLU A 185 -22.57 -6.23 -3.09
CA GLU A 185 -21.17 -6.60 -3.32
C GLU A 185 -20.90 -8.07 -2.96
N GLY A 186 -21.77 -8.68 -2.16
CA GLY A 186 -21.72 -10.10 -1.81
C GLY A 186 -21.87 -11.05 -3.01
N GLU A 187 -22.40 -10.58 -4.15
CA GLU A 187 -22.59 -11.38 -5.37
C GLU A 187 -21.49 -11.19 -6.43
N GLY A 188 -20.54 -10.27 -6.21
CA GLY A 188 -19.62 -9.87 -7.27
C GLY A 188 -18.32 -9.25 -6.76
N PHE A 189 -17.55 -9.97 -5.95
CA PHE A 189 -16.21 -9.52 -5.60
C PHE A 189 -15.29 -9.60 -6.84
N ILE A 190 -15.06 -8.45 -7.48
CA ILE A 190 -13.94 -8.23 -8.39
C ILE A 190 -12.94 -7.40 -7.59
N PRO A 191 -11.81 -7.97 -7.12
CA PRO A 191 -10.77 -7.18 -6.49
C PRO A 191 -10.34 -6.08 -7.45
N LEU A 192 -9.96 -4.91 -6.90
CA LEU A 192 -9.36 -3.82 -7.67
C LEU A 192 -8.17 -4.32 -8.49
N ARG A 193 -8.44 -4.79 -9.71
CA ARG A 193 -7.45 -5.19 -10.70
C ARG A 193 -6.77 -3.92 -11.15
N ARG A 194 -5.60 -3.61 -10.59
CA ARG A 194 -4.63 -2.79 -11.32
C ARG A 194 -4.34 -3.52 -12.63
N HIS A 195 -4.35 -2.77 -13.73
CA HIS A 195 -4.13 -3.26 -15.08
C HIS A 195 -2.86 -4.11 -15.20
N THR A 196 -2.97 -5.42 -14.98
CA THR A 196 -2.15 -6.42 -15.65
C THR A 196 -3.02 -7.63 -15.98
N SER A 197 -3.15 -7.91 -17.27
CA SER A 197 -3.80 -9.11 -17.79
C SER A 197 -3.11 -10.36 -17.22
N THR A 198 -3.84 -11.21 -16.53
CA THR A 198 -4.09 -12.62 -16.90
C THR A 198 -5.00 -13.28 -15.87
N MET A 199 -5.89 -14.16 -16.35
CA MET A 199 -6.77 -14.99 -15.54
C MET A 199 -6.00 -16.16 -14.94
N ASN A 200 -6.10 -16.39 -13.63
CA ASN A 200 -6.25 -17.75 -13.12
C ASN A 200 -6.90 -17.75 -11.74
N THR A 201 -7.75 -18.75 -11.51
CA THR A 201 -8.57 -18.97 -10.32
C THR A 201 -7.82 -19.77 -9.27
N LYS A 202 -7.79 -19.26 -8.03
CA LYS A 202 -8.05 -19.93 -6.74
C LYS A 202 -7.25 -19.26 -5.61
N SER A 203 -7.90 -19.28 -4.44
CA SER A 203 -7.47 -18.90 -3.08
C SER A 203 -7.19 -17.41 -2.82
N GLU A 204 -7.94 -16.92 -1.83
CA GLU A 204 -7.53 -16.00 -0.77
C GLU A 204 -6.06 -15.57 -0.86
N GLU A 205 -5.83 -14.26 -1.02
CA GLU A 205 -4.67 -13.50 -0.51
C GLU A 205 -4.63 -12.18 -1.30
N ALA A 206 -5.30 -11.16 -0.77
CA ALA A 206 -4.91 -9.78 -1.01
C ALA A 206 -4.33 -9.28 0.30
N VAL A 207 -3.01 -9.38 0.41
CA VAL A 207 -2.23 -8.89 1.54
C VAL A 207 -1.18 -7.99 0.93
N ASP A 208 -1.40 -6.68 1.02
CA ASP A 208 -0.35 -5.72 0.69
C ASP A 208 0.67 -5.85 1.82
N VAL A 209 1.83 -6.42 1.53
CA VAL A 209 2.94 -6.46 2.48
C VAL A 209 3.89 -5.35 2.15
N PHE A 210 4.05 -4.49 3.14
CA PHE A 210 5.16 -3.57 3.21
C PHE A 210 6.40 -4.35 3.64
N VAL A 211 7.38 -4.38 2.75
CA VAL A 211 8.68 -5.00 2.99
C VAL A 211 9.69 -3.87 3.24
N GLY A 212 10.12 -3.77 4.49
CA GLY A 212 11.44 -3.28 4.89
C GLY A 212 11.62 -1.78 4.97
N VAL A 213 11.62 -1.25 6.19
CA VAL A 213 12.42 -0.07 6.50
C VAL A 213 13.86 -0.56 6.65
N GLY A 214 14.74 -0.29 5.67
CA GLY A 214 16.19 -0.33 5.92
C GLY A 214 16.54 0.86 6.79
N MET A 215 16.80 0.63 8.08
CA MET A 215 17.06 1.70 9.05
C MET A 215 18.56 2.00 9.12
N ASP A 216 19.10 2.69 8.11
CA ASP A 216 20.44 3.25 8.22
C ASP A 216 20.39 4.47 9.17
N ASN A 217 20.56 4.19 10.46
CA ASN A 217 20.91 5.13 11.53
C ASN A 217 20.05 6.42 11.61
N ILE A 218 18.75 6.25 11.86
CA ILE A 218 17.79 7.34 12.16
C ILE A 218 18.15 8.12 13.45
N GLN A 219 19.04 7.61 14.30
CA GLN A 219 19.53 8.36 15.47
C GLN A 219 20.24 9.68 15.09
N SER A 220 20.69 9.83 13.84
CA SER A 220 21.23 11.11 13.35
C SER A 220 20.16 12.15 12.97
N TRP A 221 18.88 11.77 12.88
CA TRP A 221 17.78 12.65 12.47
C TRP A 221 17.09 13.33 13.66
N SER A 222 17.28 12.84 14.88
CA SER A 222 16.74 13.45 16.10
C SER A 222 17.48 14.73 16.55
N THR A 223 18.58 15.12 15.90
CA THR A 223 19.39 16.28 16.30
C THR A 223 19.04 17.57 15.52
N VAL A 224 18.06 17.54 14.62
CA VAL A 224 17.60 18.73 13.89
C VAL A 224 16.08 18.78 13.85
N CYS A 225 15.48 19.09 15.01
CA CYS A 225 14.16 19.68 15.18
C CYS A 225 14.26 20.70 16.31
#